data_AF-A0AAV4WPG5-F1
#
_entry.id   AF-A0AAV4WPG5-F1
#
_cell.length_a   1.000
_cell.length_b   1.000
_cell.length_c   1.000
_cell.angle_alpha   90.00
_cell.angle_beta   90.00
_cell.angle_gamma   90.00
#
_symmetry.space_group_name_H-M   'P 1'
#
loop_
_entity.id
_entity.type
_entity.pdbx_description
1 polymer ?
#
loop_
_entity_poly.entity_id
_entity_poly.type
_entity_poly.pdbx_seq_one_letter_code
_entity_poly.pdbx_strand_id
1 'polypeptide(L)'
;PGRVHFFRAVEVKPSEVTLQWSLPTDEQNGILTGFKVTYYIKGSGKKRQEYFEPTETRGVIYGLQPGMDYVFEIQAHTKVGPGTTAVSEEATPIWPPPPPEPNVMPKIVSRTSSTIKVEFANHFFSTVNGKIIAYTIIVTEDDAKDSNALRMPSWGDVQQYTLWPPYQVLEPYYPFNHSLVEDFVVGADSSCSTTKGYCNGPLKAAATYRIKLRAFTTPTAFTDTVFSYPVQTEADNRTLLAGLLIPLIVLVLVVGVALLWRRRRLAPFAKKAKHAKADAMSIADSEVITSRPVKLKDFGDHYRLMAADSDFRFSEEFELLKSVGRERACNAADLPVNRPKNRFTNILPYDHSRIKLMPTDDEEGTDYINANYIPEFSEALRLLNFELDGYNSPREFIVTQGPLHSTRDDFWRMVWEQNSRAVVMLTRCIEKGREKCDHYWPFDMQPVYYGDIQVILLNESQYHHWTISEFKVSRNEQSRVVRHFHFTTWPDFGVPEPPQILVKFVRTVRERIGNDPKPIVVHCSAGVGRSGTFIALDHVIQHIQKNDYVDIFGTVYEMRKERVWMVQNEQQYICIHQCLLCVLEKKEEVLELGRPEAHDNQGYDDDEGIAESGI
;
A
#
# COMPACT_ATOMS: atom_id res chain seq x y z
N PRO A 1 -14.09 44.71 -42.25
CA PRO A 1 -12.98 45.33 -41.48
C PRO A 1 -11.63 45.19 -42.20
N GLY A 2 -10.73 46.15 -41.98
CA GLY A 2 -9.36 46.17 -42.51
C GLY A 2 -8.36 45.42 -41.63
N ARG A 3 -7.08 45.82 -41.66
CA ARG A 3 -5.98 45.08 -41.01
C ARG A 3 -5.89 45.43 -39.53
N VAL A 4 -5.76 44.43 -38.68
CA VAL A 4 -5.47 44.63 -37.26
C VAL A 4 -4.05 45.19 -37.09
N HIS A 5 -3.91 46.26 -36.32
CA HIS A 5 -2.65 46.94 -36.02
C HIS A 5 -2.09 46.51 -34.67
N PHE A 6 -0.78 46.74 -34.47
CA PHE A 6 -0.08 46.47 -33.21
C PHE A 6 -0.24 45.03 -32.67
N PHE A 7 -0.45 44.05 -33.56
CA PHE A 7 -0.54 42.65 -33.18
C PHE A 7 0.85 42.11 -32.82
N ARG A 8 1.08 41.85 -31.53
CA ARG A 8 2.35 41.33 -31.00
C ARG A 8 2.13 40.53 -29.72
N ALA A 9 3.06 39.65 -29.37
CA ALA A 9 3.11 39.10 -28.02
C ALA A 9 3.69 40.11 -27.02
N VAL A 10 3.07 40.18 -25.84
CA VAL A 10 3.54 41.01 -24.72
C VAL A 10 4.08 40.16 -23.57
N GLU A 11 3.71 38.89 -23.52
CA GLU A 11 4.21 37.93 -22.53
C GLU A 11 4.22 36.54 -23.16
N VAL A 12 5.37 35.86 -23.12
CA VAL A 12 5.56 34.54 -23.71
C VAL A 12 6.02 33.60 -22.59
N LYS A 13 5.16 32.64 -22.24
CA LYS A 13 5.43 31.57 -21.28
C LYS A 13 5.51 30.22 -22.00
N PRO A 14 5.99 29.15 -21.35
CA PRO A 14 6.11 27.84 -21.97
C PRO A 14 4.80 27.30 -22.58
N SER A 15 3.67 27.49 -21.88
CA SER A 15 2.37 26.94 -22.27
C SER A 15 1.32 27.98 -22.66
N GLU A 16 1.65 29.27 -22.61
CA GLU A 16 0.72 30.34 -22.94
C GLU A 16 1.42 31.57 -23.52
N VAL A 17 0.73 32.28 -24.40
CA VAL A 17 1.18 33.55 -24.97
C VAL A 17 0.09 34.59 -24.82
N THR A 18 0.44 35.75 -24.27
CA THR A 18 -0.46 36.89 -24.22
C THR A 18 -0.20 37.79 -25.42
N LEU A 19 -1.24 37.96 -26.24
CA LEU A 19 -1.23 38.78 -27.44
C LEU A 19 -1.93 40.11 -27.14
N GLN A 20 -1.42 41.19 -27.72
CA GLN A 20 -2.03 42.51 -27.70
C GLN A 20 -2.26 42.96 -29.14
N TRP A 21 -3.37 43.64 -29.40
CA TRP A 21 -3.71 44.20 -30.70
C TRP A 21 -4.57 45.45 -30.58
N SER A 22 -4.75 46.13 -31.70
CA SER A 22 -5.70 47.25 -31.82
C SER A 22 -6.23 47.32 -33.25
N LEU A 23 -7.47 47.81 -33.41
CA LEU A 23 -8.05 48.08 -34.72
C LEU A 23 -8.59 49.51 -34.73
N PRO A 24 -7.96 50.43 -35.49
CA PRO A 24 -8.43 51.81 -35.64
C PRO A 24 -9.89 51.87 -36.11
N THR A 25 -10.65 52.88 -35.65
CA THR A 25 -12.09 52.99 -35.94
C THR A 25 -12.41 53.17 -37.43
N ASP A 26 -11.53 53.84 -38.16
CA ASP A 26 -11.56 54.00 -39.61
C ASP A 26 -11.35 52.67 -40.37
N GLU A 27 -10.64 51.72 -39.77
CA GLU A 27 -10.43 50.38 -40.33
C GLU A 27 -11.58 49.41 -40.02
N GLN A 28 -12.50 49.73 -39.11
CA GLN A 28 -13.56 48.79 -38.70
C GLN A 28 -14.53 48.44 -39.84
N ASN A 29 -14.88 49.43 -40.68
CA ASN A 29 -15.72 49.25 -41.86
C ASN A 29 -16.97 48.39 -41.60
N GLY A 30 -17.74 48.74 -40.56
CA GLY A 30 -18.93 48.02 -40.09
C GLY A 30 -18.92 47.77 -38.58
N ILE A 31 -19.99 47.15 -38.06
CA ILE A 31 -20.05 46.74 -36.64
C ILE A 31 -19.22 45.47 -36.47
N LEU A 32 -18.19 45.54 -35.62
CA LEU A 32 -17.37 44.40 -35.25
C LEU A 32 -18.19 43.37 -34.49
N THR A 33 -18.01 42.10 -34.85
CA THR A 33 -18.61 40.94 -34.17
C THR A 33 -17.57 40.17 -33.35
N GLY A 34 -16.29 40.48 -33.48
CA GLY A 34 -15.20 39.91 -32.69
C GLY A 34 -13.88 39.84 -33.44
N PHE A 35 -12.87 39.25 -32.80
CA PHE A 35 -11.60 38.89 -33.39
C PHE A 35 -11.41 37.38 -33.37
N LYS A 36 -10.73 36.86 -34.39
CA LYS A 36 -10.37 35.45 -34.49
C LYS A 36 -8.86 35.35 -34.61
N VAL A 37 -8.22 34.67 -33.66
CA VAL A 37 -6.80 34.34 -33.69
C VAL A 37 -6.66 32.88 -34.12
N THR A 38 -6.04 32.66 -35.27
CA THR A 38 -5.64 31.33 -35.74
C THR A 38 -4.18 31.10 -35.39
N TYR A 39 -3.84 29.96 -34.79
CA TYR A 39 -2.47 29.69 -34.35
C TYR A 39 -2.04 28.25 -34.64
N TYR A 40 -0.75 28.07 -34.92
CA TYR A 40 -0.17 26.78 -35.27
C TYR A 40 1.35 26.76 -35.06
N ILE A 41 1.91 25.56 -34.86
CA ILE A 41 3.35 25.35 -34.84
C ILE A 41 3.90 25.60 -36.24
N LYS A 42 4.98 26.37 -36.38
CA LYS A 42 5.62 26.68 -37.65
C LYS A 42 6.00 25.40 -38.40
N GLY A 43 5.51 25.26 -39.64
CA GLY A 43 5.68 24.05 -40.45
C GLY A 43 4.61 22.95 -40.23
N SER A 44 3.71 23.11 -39.26
CA SER A 44 2.56 22.21 -39.05
C SER A 44 1.36 22.64 -39.89
N GLY A 45 0.62 21.67 -40.45
CA GLY A 45 -0.67 21.91 -41.12
C GLY A 45 -1.86 22.02 -40.15
N LYS A 46 -1.68 21.71 -38.85
CA LYS A 46 -2.77 21.72 -37.87
C LYS A 46 -2.96 23.12 -37.28
N LYS A 47 -3.97 23.84 -37.77
CA LYS A 47 -4.37 25.15 -37.26
C LYS A 47 -5.42 25.04 -36.16
N ARG A 48 -5.28 25.84 -35.10
CA ARG A 48 -6.27 26.03 -34.03
C ARG A 48 -6.78 27.47 -34.07
N GLN A 49 -7.93 27.72 -33.45
CA GLN A 49 -8.60 29.02 -33.47
C GLN A 49 -9.08 29.39 -32.07
N GLU A 50 -8.94 30.66 -31.72
CA GLU A 50 -9.49 31.28 -30.52
C GLU A 50 -10.27 32.54 -30.93
N TYR A 51 -11.40 32.80 -30.25
CA TYR A 51 -12.27 33.92 -30.54
C TYR A 51 -12.30 34.90 -29.37
N PHE A 52 -12.30 36.18 -29.69
CA PHE A 52 -12.28 37.30 -28.74
C PHE A 52 -13.40 38.28 -29.07
N GLU A 53 -13.92 38.94 -28.04
CA GLU A 53 -15.02 39.88 -28.15
C GLU A 53 -14.61 41.17 -28.90
N PRO A 54 -15.57 41.90 -29.51
CA PRO A 54 -15.29 43.11 -30.30
C PRO A 54 -14.54 44.22 -29.54
N THR A 55 -14.69 44.26 -28.22
CA THR A 55 -14.09 45.28 -27.34
C THR A 55 -12.72 44.88 -26.80
N GLU A 56 -12.30 43.63 -27.01
CA GLU A 56 -11.03 43.13 -26.51
C GLU A 56 -9.86 43.61 -27.37
N THR A 57 -8.80 44.02 -26.69
CA THR A 57 -7.52 44.47 -27.29
C THR A 57 -6.34 43.62 -26.80
N ARG A 58 -6.62 42.62 -25.97
CA ARG A 58 -5.66 41.72 -25.37
C ARG A 58 -6.32 40.37 -25.13
N GLY A 59 -5.58 39.29 -25.38
CA GLY A 59 -6.06 37.92 -25.22
C GLY A 59 -4.93 36.96 -24.91
N VAL A 60 -5.25 35.86 -24.23
CA VAL A 60 -4.28 34.83 -23.85
C VAL A 60 -4.60 33.55 -24.60
N ILE A 61 -3.60 32.97 -25.26
CA ILE A 61 -3.71 31.65 -25.88
C ILE A 61 -3.07 30.63 -24.94
N TYR A 62 -3.86 29.69 -24.44
CA TYR A 62 -3.42 28.63 -23.52
C TYR A 62 -3.11 27.32 -24.26
N GLY A 63 -2.47 26.37 -23.56
CA GLY A 63 -2.26 25.01 -24.05
C GLY A 63 -1.26 24.90 -25.22
N LEU A 64 -0.30 25.83 -25.27
CA LEU A 64 0.84 25.78 -26.20
C LEU A 64 1.87 24.75 -25.71
N GLN A 65 2.69 24.25 -26.64
CA GLN A 65 3.76 23.31 -26.35
C GLN A 65 5.07 24.08 -26.12
N PRO A 66 5.75 23.90 -24.96
CA PRO A 66 7.04 24.53 -24.69
C PRO A 66 8.12 24.17 -25.71
N GLY A 67 8.99 25.12 -26.04
CA GLY A 67 10.13 24.91 -26.95
C GLY A 67 9.77 24.87 -28.43
N MET A 68 8.55 25.26 -28.79
CA MET A 68 8.06 25.27 -30.17
C MET A 68 7.94 26.70 -30.72
N ASP A 69 8.22 26.85 -32.01
CA ASP A 69 7.97 28.07 -32.78
C ASP A 69 6.50 28.11 -33.21
N TYR A 70 5.75 29.12 -32.78
CA TYR A 70 4.36 29.32 -33.13
C TYR A 70 4.17 30.51 -34.07
N VAL A 71 3.21 30.37 -34.98
CA VAL A 71 2.69 31.45 -35.82
C VAL A 71 1.27 31.74 -35.37
N PHE A 72 0.98 33.02 -35.10
CA PHE A 72 -0.33 33.54 -34.75
C PHE A 72 -0.82 34.46 -35.86
N GLU A 73 -2.07 34.31 -36.27
CA GLU A 73 -2.74 35.03 -37.34
C GLU A 73 -4.05 35.63 -36.80
N ILE A 74 -4.18 36.95 -36.71
CA ILE A 74 -5.41 37.61 -36.22
C ILE A 74 -6.22 38.22 -37.36
N GLN A 75 -7.55 38.04 -37.30
CA GLN A 75 -8.52 38.66 -38.20
C GLN A 75 -9.63 39.33 -37.38
N ALA A 76 -10.02 40.55 -37.76
CA ALA A 76 -11.25 41.17 -37.25
C ALA A 76 -12.46 40.69 -38.06
N HIS A 77 -13.62 40.54 -37.43
CA HIS A 77 -14.85 40.07 -38.07
C HIS A 77 -15.98 41.10 -37.96
N THR A 78 -16.79 41.20 -39.01
CA THR A 78 -18.06 41.95 -39.03
C THR A 78 -19.17 41.03 -39.53
N LYS A 79 -20.43 41.49 -39.52
CA LYS A 79 -21.56 40.75 -40.11
C LYS A 79 -21.37 40.38 -41.59
N VAL A 80 -20.57 41.13 -42.33
CA VAL A 80 -20.30 40.88 -43.77
C VAL A 80 -19.21 39.82 -43.96
N GLY A 81 -18.26 39.70 -43.03
CA GLY A 81 -17.16 38.74 -43.13
C GLY A 81 -15.87 39.15 -42.41
N PRO A 82 -14.81 38.33 -42.57
CA PRO A 82 -13.49 38.57 -41.99
C PRO A 82 -12.71 39.66 -42.73
N GLY A 83 -11.84 40.35 -42.00
CA GLY A 83 -10.88 41.31 -42.55
C GLY A 83 -9.53 40.70 -42.90
N THR A 84 -8.59 41.56 -43.27
CA THR A 84 -7.21 41.15 -43.61
C THR A 84 -6.44 40.69 -42.38
N THR A 85 -5.62 39.65 -42.56
CA THR A 85 -4.85 39.00 -41.48
C THR A 85 -3.60 39.80 -41.09
N ALA A 86 -3.32 39.90 -39.79
CA ALA A 86 -2.01 40.26 -39.25
C ALA A 86 -1.34 39.05 -38.59
N VAL A 87 -0.01 38.99 -38.62
CA VAL A 87 0.78 37.81 -38.21
C VAL A 87 1.80 38.19 -37.14
N SER A 88 2.00 37.32 -36.14
CA SER A 88 3.09 37.38 -35.15
C SER A 88 3.70 35.98 -35.04
N GLU A 89 5.02 35.89 -34.92
CA GLU A 89 5.72 34.62 -34.70
C GLU A 89 6.45 34.67 -33.36
N GLU A 90 6.30 33.63 -32.54
CA GLU A 90 6.90 33.58 -31.21
C GLU A 90 7.46 32.19 -30.91
N ALA A 91 8.65 32.13 -30.33
CA ALA A 91 9.24 30.91 -29.81
C ALA A 91 8.88 30.76 -28.32
N THR A 92 8.17 29.69 -27.97
CA THR A 92 7.84 29.40 -26.56
C THR A 92 9.10 28.97 -25.80
N PRO A 93 9.44 29.58 -24.66
CA PRO A 93 10.63 29.21 -23.90
C PRO A 93 10.45 27.85 -23.23
N ILE A 94 11.57 27.22 -22.89
CA ILE A 94 11.61 26.07 -21.97
C ILE A 94 12.11 26.58 -20.62
N TRP A 95 11.36 26.32 -19.56
CA TRP A 95 11.71 26.69 -18.19
C TRP A 95 12.03 25.45 -17.36
N PRO A 96 12.67 25.60 -16.18
CA PRO A 96 12.79 24.52 -15.23
C PRO A 96 11.42 23.90 -14.92
N PRO A 97 11.36 22.61 -14.55
CA PRO A 97 10.12 22.03 -14.04
C PRO A 97 9.56 22.90 -12.91
N PRO A 98 8.23 23.08 -12.78
CA PRO A 98 7.69 23.71 -11.58
C PRO A 98 8.15 22.97 -10.32
N PRO A 99 8.39 23.67 -9.20
CA PRO A 99 8.64 23.04 -7.91
C PRO A 99 7.58 21.98 -7.61
N PRO A 100 7.98 20.72 -7.32
CA PRO A 100 7.05 19.69 -6.89
C PRO A 100 6.34 20.08 -5.59
N GLU A 101 5.21 19.42 -5.31
CA GLU A 101 4.52 19.55 -4.01
C GLU A 101 5.48 19.21 -2.86
N PRO A 102 5.36 19.85 -1.68
CA PRO A 102 6.33 19.69 -0.58
C PRO A 102 6.46 18.26 -0.03
N ASN A 103 5.54 17.36 -0.35
CA ASN A 103 5.54 15.95 0.05
C ASN A 103 6.17 15.02 -1.00
N VAL A 104 6.56 15.53 -2.16
CA VAL A 104 7.20 14.75 -3.23
C VAL A 104 8.68 14.59 -2.94
N MET A 105 9.11 13.36 -2.67
CA MET A 105 10.50 13.02 -2.37
C MET A 105 10.79 11.55 -2.73
N PRO A 106 12.06 11.17 -2.99
CA PRO A 106 12.44 9.78 -3.19
C PRO A 106 12.06 8.91 -1.99
N LYS A 107 11.46 7.75 -2.25
CA LYS A 107 11.03 6.80 -1.22
C LYS A 107 12.17 5.84 -0.92
N ILE A 108 12.53 5.72 0.36
CA ILE A 108 13.51 4.73 0.80
C ILE A 108 12.87 3.33 0.80
N VAL A 109 13.46 2.38 0.07
CA VAL A 109 12.98 1.00 -0.09
C VAL A 109 13.70 0.05 0.86
N SER A 110 15.04 0.07 0.83
CA SER A 110 15.90 -0.76 1.65
C SER A 110 17.25 -0.07 1.88
N ARG A 111 18.03 -0.59 2.82
CA ARG A 111 19.34 -0.04 3.19
C ARG A 111 20.25 -1.17 3.67
N THR A 112 21.55 -0.97 3.54
CA THR A 112 22.61 -1.85 4.07
C THR A 112 23.62 -0.99 4.84
N SER A 113 24.77 -1.54 5.19
CA SER A 113 25.86 -0.76 5.79
C SER A 113 26.53 0.23 4.83
N SER A 114 26.37 0.08 3.52
CA SER A 114 27.03 0.96 2.53
C SER A 114 26.13 1.41 1.38
N THR A 115 24.87 0.97 1.33
CA THR A 115 23.95 1.30 0.24
C THR A 115 22.56 1.69 0.74
N ILE A 116 21.87 2.51 -0.05
CA ILE A 116 20.46 2.86 0.16
C ILE A 116 19.73 2.71 -1.16
N LYS A 117 18.70 1.87 -1.20
CA LYS A 117 17.81 1.74 -2.36
C LYS A 117 16.68 2.77 -2.25
N VAL A 118 16.55 3.59 -3.27
CA VAL A 118 15.49 4.61 -3.42
C VAL A 118 14.61 4.31 -4.61
N GLU A 119 13.32 4.59 -4.46
CA GLU A 119 12.30 4.50 -5.50
C GLU A 119 11.78 5.91 -5.78
N PHE A 120 11.73 6.30 -7.06
CA PHE A 120 11.19 7.60 -7.47
C PHE A 120 10.45 7.50 -8.79
N ALA A 121 9.51 8.43 -9.05
CA ALA A 121 8.60 8.33 -10.17
C ALA A 121 8.67 9.54 -11.11
N ASN A 122 8.33 9.33 -12.39
CA ASN A 122 8.40 10.38 -13.40
C ASN A 122 7.39 11.52 -13.15
N HIS A 123 6.26 11.23 -12.50
CA HIS A 123 5.21 12.19 -12.17
C HIS A 123 5.58 13.12 -11.00
N PHE A 124 6.77 12.96 -10.40
CA PHE A 124 7.27 13.89 -9.39
C PHE A 124 7.48 15.30 -9.95
N PHE A 125 7.72 15.42 -11.26
CA PHE A 125 7.93 16.70 -11.92
C PHE A 125 6.93 16.90 -13.04
N SER A 126 6.27 18.06 -13.02
CA SER A 126 5.35 18.46 -14.07
C SER A 126 6.11 18.83 -15.36
N THR A 127 5.55 18.45 -16.51
CA THR A 127 6.09 18.73 -17.85
C THR A 127 5.55 20.01 -18.49
N VAL A 128 4.78 20.82 -17.74
CA VAL A 128 4.14 22.05 -18.26
C VAL A 128 5.13 23.09 -18.78
N ASN A 129 6.35 23.10 -18.25
CA ASN A 129 7.42 24.03 -18.66
C ASN A 129 8.36 23.45 -19.71
N GLY A 130 8.18 22.19 -20.10
CA GLY A 130 9.03 21.46 -21.01
C GLY A 130 9.08 19.97 -20.69
N LYS A 131 9.43 19.15 -21.69
CA LYS A 131 9.65 17.73 -21.48
C LYS A 131 10.86 17.52 -20.57
N ILE A 132 10.73 16.68 -19.55
CA ILE A 132 11.87 16.26 -18.73
C ILE A 132 12.79 15.37 -19.58
N ILE A 133 14.07 15.73 -19.67
CA ILE A 133 15.07 15.05 -20.51
C ILE A 133 16.06 14.22 -19.69
N ALA A 134 16.26 14.56 -18.41
CA ALA A 134 17.22 13.86 -17.55
C ALA A 134 16.89 14.04 -16.06
N TYR A 135 17.44 13.16 -15.24
CA TYR A 135 17.35 13.12 -13.80
C TYR A 135 18.74 12.84 -13.20
N THR A 136 18.98 13.32 -11.99
CA THR A 136 20.12 12.89 -11.17
C THR A 136 19.73 12.87 -9.68
N ILE A 137 20.55 12.22 -8.86
CA ILE A 137 20.32 12.02 -7.43
C ILE A 137 21.35 12.81 -6.64
N ILE A 138 20.86 13.54 -5.64
CA ILE A 138 21.69 14.31 -4.71
C ILE A 138 21.53 13.71 -3.32
N VAL A 139 22.67 13.47 -2.67
CA VAL A 139 22.78 12.83 -1.36
C VAL A 139 23.54 13.76 -0.43
N THR A 140 23.15 13.82 0.84
CA THR A 140 23.86 14.59 1.85
C THR A 140 23.73 13.97 3.25
N GLU A 141 24.72 14.21 4.11
CA GLU A 141 24.56 14.08 5.56
C GLU A 141 24.31 15.45 6.22
N ASP A 142 24.76 16.54 5.59
CA ASP A 142 24.57 17.92 6.04
C ASP A 142 23.61 18.66 5.08
N ASP A 143 22.33 18.78 5.45
CA ASP A 143 21.34 19.52 4.67
C ASP A 143 21.34 21.03 4.94
N ALA A 144 22.23 21.54 5.80
CA ALA A 144 22.40 22.97 6.02
C ALA A 144 23.24 23.65 4.91
N LYS A 145 23.91 22.88 4.06
CA LYS A 145 24.71 23.39 2.94
C LYS A 145 23.85 23.59 1.69
N ASP A 146 24.21 24.60 0.89
CA ASP A 146 23.52 24.88 -0.36
C ASP A 146 23.63 23.67 -1.31
N SER A 147 22.52 23.38 -1.98
CA SER A 147 22.39 22.31 -2.96
C SER A 147 21.78 22.79 -4.28
N ASN A 148 21.63 24.10 -4.47
CA ASN A 148 21.01 24.70 -5.66
C ASN A 148 22.04 25.09 -6.75
N ALA A 149 23.21 24.45 -6.75
CA ALA A 149 24.22 24.67 -7.76
C ALA A 149 24.02 23.74 -8.97
N LEU A 150 24.19 24.26 -10.19
CA LEU A 150 24.13 23.45 -11.42
C LEU A 150 25.19 22.33 -11.43
N ARG A 151 26.40 22.62 -10.93
CA ARG A 151 27.46 21.63 -10.71
C ARG A 151 27.59 21.37 -9.22
N MET A 152 27.40 20.11 -8.85
CA MET A 152 27.49 19.65 -7.47
C MET A 152 28.84 18.97 -7.24
N PRO A 153 29.31 18.88 -5.99
CA PRO A 153 30.44 18.02 -5.63
C PRO A 153 30.19 16.57 -6.06
N SER A 154 31.25 15.82 -6.37
CA SER A 154 31.20 14.38 -6.62
C SER A 154 31.40 13.58 -5.34
N TRP A 155 31.14 12.26 -5.40
CA TRP A 155 31.45 11.34 -4.29
C TRP A 155 32.92 11.42 -3.86
N GLY A 156 33.86 11.59 -4.80
CA GLY A 156 35.28 11.74 -4.50
C GLY A 156 35.59 13.04 -3.77
N ASP A 157 34.93 14.14 -4.13
CA ASP A 157 35.14 15.45 -3.50
C ASP A 157 34.68 15.49 -2.04
N VAL A 158 33.65 14.71 -1.69
CA VAL A 158 33.11 14.68 -0.33
C VAL A 158 33.90 13.79 0.64
N GLN A 159 34.80 12.92 0.16
CA GLN A 159 35.57 12.00 1.01
C GLN A 159 36.49 12.73 2.01
N GLN A 160 36.88 13.98 1.72
CA GLN A 160 37.70 14.79 2.62
C GLN A 160 36.92 15.38 3.81
N TYR A 161 35.58 15.31 3.79
CA TYR A 161 34.73 15.87 4.85
C TYR A 161 34.32 14.80 5.85
N THR A 162 34.28 15.17 7.12
CA THR A 162 33.75 14.29 8.18
C THR A 162 32.25 14.09 8.04
N LEU A 163 31.51 15.16 7.71
CA LEU A 163 30.08 15.16 7.40
C LEU A 163 29.93 15.58 5.93
N TRP A 164 29.40 14.70 5.08
CA TRP A 164 29.38 14.92 3.65
C TRP A 164 28.34 15.98 3.28
N PRO A 165 28.75 17.10 2.63
CA PRO A 165 27.81 18.07 2.09
C PRO A 165 27.03 17.45 0.91
N PRO A 166 25.99 18.14 0.39
CA PRO A 166 25.24 17.66 -0.76
C PRO A 166 26.15 17.42 -1.95
N TYR A 167 26.07 16.21 -2.49
CA TYR A 167 26.86 15.79 -3.65
C TYR A 167 25.97 15.02 -4.64
N GLN A 168 26.37 15.06 -5.89
CA GLN A 168 25.67 14.36 -6.96
C GLN A 168 26.28 12.98 -7.19
N VAL A 169 25.40 11.99 -7.31
CA VAL A 169 25.78 10.58 -7.34
C VAL A 169 26.22 10.13 -8.73
N LEU A 170 25.60 10.67 -9.78
CA LEU A 170 25.82 10.24 -11.16
C LEU A 170 25.53 11.36 -12.18
N GLU A 171 26.01 11.19 -13.40
CA GLU A 171 25.67 12.08 -14.51
C GLU A 171 24.16 12.06 -14.81
N PRO A 172 23.56 13.19 -15.23
CA PRO A 172 22.14 13.22 -15.57
C PRO A 172 21.78 12.22 -16.67
N TYR A 173 20.75 11.42 -16.44
CA TYR A 173 20.28 10.39 -17.37
C TYR A 173 18.74 10.26 -17.32
N TYR A 174 18.14 9.57 -18.29
CA TYR A 174 16.68 9.33 -18.28
C TYR A 174 16.39 7.87 -17.87
N PRO A 175 15.89 7.61 -16.64
CA PRO A 175 15.70 6.25 -16.14
C PRO A 175 14.43 5.55 -16.65
N PHE A 176 13.41 6.31 -17.06
CA PHE A 176 12.05 5.81 -17.26
C PHE A 176 11.82 5.15 -18.63
N ASN A 177 12.55 4.06 -18.91
CA ASN A 177 12.46 3.31 -20.17
C ASN A 177 11.18 2.45 -20.21
N HIS A 178 10.03 3.10 -20.45
CA HIS A 178 8.66 2.53 -20.42
C HIS A 178 8.07 2.23 -19.02
N SER A 179 8.80 2.52 -17.93
CA SER A 179 8.29 2.48 -16.56
C SER A 179 7.88 3.88 -16.05
N LEU A 180 6.92 3.94 -15.14
CA LEU A 180 6.57 5.18 -14.41
C LEU A 180 7.43 5.39 -13.15
N VAL A 181 8.10 4.34 -12.69
CA VAL A 181 8.85 4.28 -11.43
C VAL A 181 10.24 3.70 -11.70
N GLU A 182 11.25 4.25 -11.04
CA GLU A 182 12.64 3.79 -11.08
C GLU A 182 13.12 3.44 -9.68
N ASP A 183 13.80 2.29 -9.58
CA ASP A 183 14.52 1.83 -8.41
C ASP A 183 16.03 2.07 -8.61
N PHE A 184 16.64 2.91 -7.77
CA PHE A 184 18.07 3.21 -7.82
C PHE A 184 18.77 2.86 -6.50
N VAL A 185 19.92 2.19 -6.58
CA VAL A 185 20.73 1.86 -5.40
C VAL A 185 21.88 2.83 -5.27
N VAL A 186 21.78 3.76 -4.33
CA VAL A 186 22.85 4.67 -3.94
C VAL A 186 23.94 3.88 -3.21
N GLY A 187 25.20 4.10 -3.57
CA GLY A 187 26.37 3.48 -2.96
C GLY A 187 26.80 2.14 -3.54
N ALA A 188 26.29 1.76 -4.72
CA ALA A 188 26.52 0.44 -5.29
C ALA A 188 27.93 0.21 -5.86
N ASP A 189 28.65 1.27 -6.25
CA ASP A 189 29.87 1.16 -7.04
C ASP A 189 31.12 1.08 -6.14
N SER A 190 31.70 -0.10 -6.02
CA SER A 190 32.91 -0.33 -5.21
C SER A 190 34.22 0.16 -5.87
N SER A 191 34.20 0.52 -7.16
CA SER A 191 35.38 0.91 -7.95
C SER A 191 35.56 2.43 -8.12
N CYS A 192 34.84 3.25 -7.35
CA CYS A 192 34.86 4.72 -7.49
C CYS A 192 36.19 5.40 -7.16
N SER A 193 37.16 4.70 -6.56
CA SER A 193 38.47 5.26 -6.22
C SER A 193 39.31 5.70 -7.44
N THR A 194 38.98 5.25 -8.64
CA THR A 194 39.73 5.54 -9.88
C THR A 194 38.95 6.35 -10.92
N THR A 195 37.68 6.66 -10.66
CA THR A 195 36.78 7.30 -11.64
C THR A 195 36.89 8.82 -11.59
N LYS A 196 37.05 9.47 -12.75
CA LYS A 196 36.95 10.93 -12.87
C LYS A 196 35.50 11.32 -13.14
N GLY A 197 34.95 12.24 -12.36
CA GLY A 197 33.56 12.72 -12.48
C GLY A 197 32.64 12.17 -11.39
N TYR A 198 31.32 12.19 -11.63
CA TYR A 198 30.35 11.62 -10.69
C TYR A 198 30.44 10.09 -10.65
N CYS A 199 30.38 9.52 -9.45
CA CYS A 199 30.47 8.08 -9.22
C CYS A 199 29.58 7.67 -8.04
N ASN A 200 28.89 6.54 -8.17
CA ASN A 200 27.92 6.05 -7.18
C ASN A 200 28.59 5.26 -6.05
N GLY A 201 29.60 5.86 -5.42
CA GLY A 201 30.48 5.19 -4.46
C GLY A 201 29.82 4.91 -3.11
N PRO A 202 30.37 3.96 -2.32
CA PRO A 202 29.75 3.45 -1.11
C PRO A 202 29.51 4.54 -0.06
N LEU A 203 28.41 4.38 0.68
CA LEU A 203 28.05 5.23 1.81
C LEU A 203 28.78 4.77 3.08
N LYS A 204 28.98 5.68 4.03
CA LYS A 204 29.48 5.35 5.38
C LYS A 204 28.47 4.51 6.15
N ALA A 205 28.97 3.52 6.89
CA ALA A 205 28.16 2.72 7.82
C ALA A 205 27.72 3.53 9.04
N ALA A 206 26.55 3.19 9.59
CA ALA A 206 25.92 3.86 10.74
C ALA A 206 25.72 5.39 10.60
N ALA A 207 25.74 5.94 9.37
CA ALA A 207 25.61 7.36 9.08
C ALA A 207 24.21 7.70 8.55
N THR A 208 23.73 8.92 8.84
CA THR A 208 22.39 9.38 8.44
C THR A 208 22.48 10.25 7.18
N TYR A 209 21.79 9.82 6.14
CA TYR A 209 21.70 10.52 4.86
C TYR A 209 20.30 11.05 4.60
N ARG A 210 20.21 12.06 3.73
CA ARG A 210 19.00 12.50 3.06
C ARG A 210 19.23 12.52 1.56
N ILE A 211 18.19 12.20 0.80
CA ILE A 211 18.29 11.99 -0.65
C ILE A 211 17.20 12.82 -1.33
N LYS A 212 17.55 13.56 -2.38
CA LYS A 212 16.59 14.25 -3.24
C LYS A 212 16.87 13.95 -4.71
N LEU A 213 15.85 14.15 -5.52
CA LEU A 213 15.92 13.98 -6.96
C LEU A 213 15.98 15.35 -7.63
N ARG A 214 16.78 15.47 -8.68
CA ARG A 214 16.84 16.64 -9.56
C ARG A 214 16.39 16.24 -10.95
N ALA A 215 15.49 17.02 -11.56
CA ALA A 215 15.02 16.82 -12.92
C ALA A 215 15.36 18.01 -13.81
N PHE A 216 15.63 17.72 -15.09
CA PHE A 216 16.09 18.69 -16.08
C PHE A 216 15.12 18.77 -17.27
N THR A 217 14.72 19.98 -17.67
CA THR A 217 14.05 20.23 -18.96
C THR A 217 15.04 20.63 -20.05
N THR A 218 16.17 21.21 -19.66
CA THR A 218 17.35 21.47 -20.51
C THR A 218 18.61 21.11 -19.72
N PRO A 219 19.80 21.05 -20.34
CA PRO A 219 21.05 20.80 -19.61
C PRO A 219 21.36 21.80 -18.47
N THR A 220 20.67 22.94 -18.42
CA THR A 220 20.88 24.00 -17.43
C THR A 220 19.64 24.35 -16.60
N ALA A 221 18.44 24.01 -17.08
CA ALA A 221 17.19 24.29 -16.40
C ALA A 221 16.74 23.06 -15.60
N PHE A 222 16.78 23.17 -14.28
CA PHE A 222 16.49 22.08 -13.36
C PHE A 222 15.68 22.50 -12.15
N THR A 223 15.01 21.52 -11.54
CA THR A 223 14.30 21.67 -10.28
C THR A 223 14.51 20.41 -9.44
N ASP A 224 14.52 20.59 -8.12
CA ASP A 224 14.74 19.52 -7.16
C ASP A 224 13.45 19.17 -6.41
N THR A 225 13.33 17.91 -5.98
CA THR A 225 12.39 17.55 -4.91
C THR A 225 12.87 18.09 -3.58
N VAL A 226 12.02 18.03 -2.55
CA VAL A 226 12.50 18.13 -1.17
C VAL A 226 13.39 16.92 -0.84
N PHE A 227 14.23 17.08 0.19
CA PHE A 227 14.99 15.95 0.75
C PHE A 227 14.05 14.91 1.36
N SER A 228 14.41 13.64 1.17
CA SER A 228 13.77 12.51 1.86
C SER A 228 13.88 12.67 3.37
N TYR A 229 13.02 11.96 4.10
CA TYR A 229 13.24 11.72 5.52
C TYR A 229 14.65 11.13 5.76
N PRO A 230 15.27 11.44 6.91
CA PRO A 230 16.60 10.94 7.25
C PRO A 230 16.61 9.41 7.27
N VAL A 231 17.61 8.83 6.61
CA VAL A 231 17.82 7.38 6.54
C VAL A 231 19.22 7.04 7.04
N GLN A 232 19.27 6.22 8.07
CA GLN A 232 20.54 5.74 8.63
C GLN A 232 20.96 4.42 7.99
N THR A 233 22.20 4.31 7.52
CA THR A 233 22.80 3.03 7.06
C THR A 233 23.05 2.09 8.23
N GLU A 234 23.11 0.78 7.96
CA GLU A 234 23.30 -0.24 9.00
C GLU A 234 24.73 -0.23 9.55
N ALA A 235 24.92 -0.81 10.74
CA ALA A 235 26.26 -1.02 11.30
C ALA A 235 26.98 -2.14 10.54
N ASP A 236 28.28 -1.96 10.27
CA ASP A 236 29.10 -3.02 9.66
C ASP A 236 29.55 -4.03 10.71
N ASN A 237 28.80 -5.13 10.85
CA ASN A 237 29.08 -6.18 11.84
C ASN A 237 30.11 -7.22 11.36
N ARG A 238 30.74 -7.04 10.19
CA ARG A 238 31.67 -8.03 9.60
C ARG A 238 32.87 -8.32 10.50
N THR A 239 33.42 -7.31 11.18
CA THR A 239 34.54 -7.45 12.10
C THR A 239 34.17 -8.21 13.38
N LEU A 240 32.95 -8.00 13.88
CA LEU A 240 32.43 -8.62 15.10
C LEU A 240 32.09 -10.11 14.87
N LEU A 241 31.50 -10.41 13.71
CA LEU A 241 31.21 -11.79 13.28
C LEU A 241 32.48 -12.60 13.01
N ALA A 242 33.50 -11.99 12.38
CA ALA A 242 34.80 -12.64 12.16
C ALA A 242 35.51 -12.95 13.49
N GLY A 243 35.41 -12.06 14.49
CA GLY A 243 36.00 -12.24 15.82
C GLY A 243 35.41 -13.42 16.62
N LEU A 244 34.15 -13.79 16.37
CA LEU A 244 33.48 -14.91 17.07
C LEU A 244 33.60 -16.25 16.32
N LEU A 245 33.56 -16.22 14.98
CA LEU A 245 33.55 -17.44 14.16
C LEU A 245 34.93 -18.11 14.08
N ILE A 246 36.02 -17.33 14.01
CA ILE A 246 37.37 -17.87 13.86
C ILE A 246 37.79 -18.71 15.09
N PRO A 247 37.61 -18.25 16.35
CA PRO A 247 37.91 -19.07 17.53
C PRO A 247 37.06 -20.34 17.60
N LEU A 248 35.78 -20.26 17.21
CA LEU A 248 34.86 -21.39 17.25
C LEU A 248 35.27 -22.50 16.25
N ILE A 249 35.68 -22.11 15.04
CA ILE A 249 36.16 -23.05 14.01
C ILE A 249 37.47 -23.72 14.46
N VAL A 250 38.39 -22.95 15.06
CA VAL A 250 39.64 -23.50 15.61
C VAL A 250 39.35 -24.49 16.76
N LEU A 251 38.41 -24.17 17.65
CA LEU A 251 38.00 -25.06 18.74
C LEU A 251 37.47 -26.40 18.20
N VAL A 252 36.59 -26.36 17.20
CA VAL A 252 36.03 -27.56 16.56
C VAL A 252 37.11 -28.41 15.90
N LEU A 253 38.08 -27.78 15.23
CA LEU A 253 39.21 -28.49 14.62
C LEU A 253 40.12 -29.16 15.67
N VAL A 254 40.40 -28.47 16.78
CA VAL A 254 41.21 -29.03 17.89
C VAL A 254 40.50 -30.23 18.54
N VAL A 255 39.19 -30.13 18.79
CA VAL A 255 38.38 -31.25 19.30
C VAL A 255 38.36 -32.41 18.31
N GLY A 256 38.20 -32.12 17.01
CA GLY A 256 38.24 -33.13 15.95
C GLY A 256 39.57 -33.88 15.88
N VAL A 257 40.70 -33.16 15.98
CA VAL A 257 42.04 -33.76 16.00
C VAL A 257 42.26 -34.58 17.27
N ALA A 258 41.82 -34.09 18.44
CA ALA A 258 41.90 -34.83 19.70
C ALA A 258 41.11 -36.15 19.67
N LEU A 259 39.91 -36.14 19.08
CA LEU A 259 39.07 -37.34 18.89
C LEU A 259 39.72 -38.34 17.91
N LEU A 260 40.34 -37.86 16.83
CA LEU A 260 41.09 -38.69 15.89
C LEU A 260 42.34 -39.31 16.54
N TRP A 261 43.05 -38.55 17.38
CA TRP A 261 44.18 -39.03 18.17
C TRP A 261 43.74 -40.10 19.19
N ARG A 262 42.60 -39.89 19.86
CA ARG A 262 42.02 -40.86 20.80
C ARG A 262 41.58 -42.15 20.10
N ARG A 263 40.99 -42.05 18.91
CA ARG A 263 40.64 -43.21 18.07
C ARG A 263 41.86 -43.99 17.59
N ARG A 264 42.98 -43.31 17.30
CA ARG A 264 44.22 -43.96 16.83
C ARG A 264 45.05 -44.62 17.95
N ARG A 265 44.94 -44.17 19.21
CA ARG A 265 45.63 -44.81 20.35
C ARG A 265 44.93 -46.06 20.89
N LEU A 266 43.67 -46.32 20.52
CA LEU A 266 42.84 -47.38 21.10
C LEU A 266 42.54 -48.55 20.14
N ALA A 267 43.37 -48.79 19.12
CA ALA A 267 43.32 -50.04 18.36
C ALA A 267 44.73 -50.60 18.16
N PRO A 268 45.00 -51.78 18.75
CA PRO A 268 44.97 -52.96 17.90
C PRO A 268 44.17 -54.11 18.53
N PHE A 269 43.34 -54.75 17.70
CA PHE A 269 42.98 -56.17 17.65
C PHE A 269 41.54 -56.32 17.16
N ALA A 270 41.42 -56.90 15.97
CA ALA A 270 40.17 -57.25 15.32
C ALA A 270 39.55 -58.53 15.92
N LYS A 271 38.21 -58.63 15.93
CA LYS A 271 37.47 -59.85 15.49
C LYS A 271 35.96 -59.63 15.34
N LYS A 272 35.40 -60.52 14.52
CA LYS A 272 34.08 -60.56 13.84
C LYS A 272 32.84 -60.69 14.76
N ALA A 273 31.77 -60.05 14.26
CA ALA A 273 30.35 -60.43 14.21
C ALA A 273 29.58 -60.80 15.50
N LYS A 274 28.53 -60.01 15.77
CA LYS A 274 27.16 -60.49 16.05
C LYS A 274 26.14 -59.35 15.97
N HIS A 275 24.97 -59.66 15.41
CA HIS A 275 23.78 -58.82 15.39
C HIS A 275 23.39 -58.35 16.79
N ALA A 276 23.18 -57.04 16.95
CA ALA A 276 22.22 -56.47 17.88
C ALA A 276 21.89 -55.03 17.45
N LYS A 277 20.59 -54.75 17.43
CA LYS A 277 19.85 -53.50 17.22
C LYS A 277 20.67 -52.22 17.01
N ALA A 278 20.40 -51.58 15.88
CA ALA A 278 20.64 -50.17 15.71
C ALA A 278 19.79 -49.42 16.75
N ASP A 279 20.45 -48.89 17.78
CA ASP A 279 19.92 -47.74 18.50
C ASP A 279 20.02 -46.54 17.54
N ALA A 280 18.99 -46.42 16.72
CA ALA A 280 18.55 -45.11 16.29
C ALA A 280 18.27 -44.33 17.59
N MET A 281 19.18 -43.43 17.96
CA MET A 281 18.77 -42.22 18.65
C MET A 281 17.86 -41.49 17.66
N SER A 282 16.58 -41.90 17.67
CA SER A 282 15.48 -41.03 17.34
C SER A 282 15.74 -39.76 18.14
N ILE A 283 15.95 -38.66 17.42
CA ILE A 283 15.55 -37.36 17.92
C ILE A 283 14.09 -37.59 18.30
N ALA A 284 13.80 -37.57 19.60
CA ALA A 284 12.43 -37.61 20.07
C ALA A 284 11.69 -36.51 19.31
N ASP A 285 10.60 -36.88 18.64
CA ASP A 285 9.66 -35.92 18.07
C ASP A 285 9.40 -34.87 19.14
N SER A 286 9.92 -33.66 18.95
CA SER A 286 9.53 -32.52 19.76
C SER A 286 8.03 -32.40 19.59
N GLU A 287 7.26 -32.73 20.62
CA GLU A 287 5.81 -32.61 20.60
C GLU A 287 5.47 -31.17 20.15
N VAL A 288 4.84 -31.06 18.98
CA VAL A 288 4.45 -29.76 18.43
C VAL A 288 3.35 -29.22 19.33
N ILE A 289 3.65 -28.20 20.11
CA ILE A 289 2.67 -27.53 20.97
C ILE A 289 1.66 -26.82 20.07
N THR A 290 0.41 -27.28 20.08
CA THR A 290 -0.66 -26.73 19.23
C THR A 290 -1.70 -25.91 20.00
N SER A 291 -1.69 -25.96 21.33
CA SER A 291 -2.72 -25.37 22.20
C SER A 291 -2.12 -24.97 23.55
N ARG A 292 -2.58 -23.84 24.11
CA ARG A 292 -2.17 -23.32 25.44
C ARG A 292 -3.36 -22.67 26.16
N PRO A 293 -4.32 -23.46 26.67
CA PRO A 293 -5.50 -22.93 27.33
C PRO A 293 -5.16 -22.30 28.69
N VAL A 294 -5.80 -21.17 28.97
CA VAL A 294 -5.67 -20.39 30.21
C VAL A 294 -7.05 -20.20 30.82
N LYS A 295 -7.22 -20.55 32.10
CA LYS A 295 -8.48 -20.32 32.81
C LYS A 295 -8.74 -18.82 32.98
N LEU A 296 -9.97 -18.38 32.78
CA LEU A 296 -10.33 -16.95 32.81
C LEU A 296 -10.03 -16.30 34.15
N LYS A 297 -10.26 -17.03 35.26
CA LYS A 297 -9.95 -16.56 36.61
C LYS A 297 -8.46 -16.30 36.85
N ASP A 298 -7.58 -16.99 36.11
CA ASP A 298 -6.13 -16.92 36.25
C ASP A 298 -5.51 -16.01 35.16
N PHE A 299 -6.34 -15.46 34.26
CA PHE A 299 -5.89 -14.74 33.06
C PHE A 299 -5.13 -13.45 33.40
N GLY A 300 -5.53 -12.72 34.45
CA GLY A 300 -4.83 -11.50 34.88
C GLY A 300 -3.39 -11.78 35.36
N ASP A 301 -3.19 -12.88 36.08
CA ASP A 301 -1.86 -13.30 36.53
C ASP A 301 -1.03 -13.88 35.38
N HIS A 302 -1.68 -14.65 34.49
CA HIS A 302 -1.07 -15.13 33.25
C HIS A 302 -0.56 -13.96 32.41
N TYR A 303 -1.37 -12.93 32.16
CA TYR A 303 -0.96 -11.75 31.39
C TYR A 303 0.23 -11.05 32.04
N ARG A 304 0.20 -10.82 33.35
CA ARG A 304 1.31 -10.18 34.08
C ARG A 304 2.61 -10.97 33.97
N LEU A 305 2.53 -12.30 34.02
CA LEU A 305 3.68 -13.18 33.85
C LEU A 305 4.21 -13.15 32.41
N MET A 306 3.32 -13.11 31.42
CA MET A 306 3.69 -13.09 30.01
C MET A 306 4.33 -11.75 29.58
N ALA A 307 3.81 -10.64 30.11
CA ALA A 307 4.29 -9.28 29.84
C ALA A 307 5.56 -8.88 30.63
N ALA A 308 5.99 -9.71 31.59
CA ALA A 308 7.18 -9.44 32.38
C ALA A 308 8.46 -9.43 31.52
N ASP A 309 9.52 -8.78 32.03
CA ASP A 309 10.84 -8.73 31.39
C ASP A 309 10.81 -8.25 29.93
N SER A 310 10.03 -7.20 29.66
CA SER A 310 9.80 -6.65 28.32
C SER A 310 9.18 -7.67 27.36
N ASP A 311 8.05 -8.26 27.76
CA ASP A 311 7.26 -9.20 26.97
C ASP A 311 7.99 -10.50 26.57
N PHE A 312 9.06 -10.88 27.27
CA PHE A 312 9.94 -11.99 26.89
C PHE A 312 9.20 -13.30 26.59
N ARG A 313 8.19 -13.65 27.40
CA ARG A 313 7.41 -14.89 27.21
C ARG A 313 6.39 -14.78 26.08
N PHE A 314 5.86 -13.58 25.82
CA PHE A 314 5.07 -13.35 24.61
C PHE A 314 5.92 -13.54 23.35
N SER A 315 7.16 -13.01 23.35
CA SER A 315 8.07 -13.20 22.22
C SER A 315 8.39 -14.68 22.00
N GLU A 316 8.71 -15.43 23.06
CA GLU A 316 9.00 -16.87 22.97
C GLU A 316 7.80 -17.67 22.44
N GLU A 317 6.60 -17.42 22.98
CA GLU A 317 5.39 -18.10 22.56
C GLU A 317 5.00 -17.77 21.12
N PHE A 318 5.06 -16.49 20.72
CA PHE A 318 4.71 -16.07 19.36
C PHE A 318 5.68 -16.62 18.31
N GLU A 319 6.97 -16.80 18.63
CA GLU A 319 7.95 -17.41 17.72
C GLU A 319 7.60 -18.88 17.40
N LEU A 320 6.94 -19.61 18.30
CA LEU A 320 6.49 -20.99 18.03
C LEU A 320 5.45 -21.06 16.88
N LEU A 321 4.72 -19.97 16.62
CA LEU A 321 3.70 -19.92 15.57
C LEU A 321 4.30 -19.69 14.17
N LYS A 322 5.57 -19.31 14.06
CA LYS A 322 6.20 -18.78 12.82
C LYS A 322 6.26 -19.78 11.66
N SER A 323 6.38 -21.07 11.96
CA SER A 323 6.45 -22.14 10.96
C SER A 323 5.09 -22.74 10.62
N VAL A 324 4.04 -22.44 11.38
CA VAL A 324 2.72 -23.09 11.25
C VAL A 324 2.11 -22.84 9.88
N GLY A 325 1.71 -23.91 9.19
CA GLY A 325 1.04 -23.88 7.89
C GLY A 325 1.92 -23.51 6.70
N ARG A 326 3.21 -23.19 6.91
CA ARG A 326 4.12 -22.68 5.85
C ARG A 326 4.42 -23.75 4.79
N GLU A 327 4.18 -25.02 5.09
CA GLU A 327 4.32 -26.17 4.20
C GLU A 327 3.14 -26.37 3.24
N ARG A 328 2.03 -25.65 3.42
CA ARG A 328 0.81 -25.80 2.62
C ARG A 328 1.00 -25.23 1.21
N ALA A 329 0.45 -25.93 0.22
CA ALA A 329 0.54 -25.55 -1.18
C ALA A 329 -0.26 -24.28 -1.52
N CYS A 330 0.27 -23.48 -2.43
CA CYS A 330 -0.33 -22.23 -2.95
C CYS A 330 -0.34 -22.23 -4.50
N ASN A 331 -0.48 -23.40 -5.14
CA ASN A 331 -0.24 -23.57 -6.58
C ASN A 331 -1.15 -22.67 -7.43
N ALA A 332 -2.42 -22.50 -7.03
CA ALA A 332 -3.36 -21.65 -7.76
C ALA A 332 -2.91 -20.18 -7.75
N ALA A 333 -2.34 -19.72 -6.64
CA ALA A 333 -1.82 -18.36 -6.50
C ALA A 333 -0.56 -18.11 -7.30
N ASP A 334 0.25 -19.16 -7.52
CA ASP A 334 1.51 -19.11 -8.25
C ASP A 334 1.37 -19.19 -9.78
N LEU A 335 0.17 -19.50 -10.28
CA LEU A 335 -0.13 -19.49 -11.72
C LEU A 335 0.19 -18.10 -12.32
N PRO A 336 0.86 -18.01 -13.47
CA PRO A 336 1.26 -16.74 -14.08
C PRO A 336 0.11 -15.74 -14.23
N VAL A 337 -1.09 -16.21 -14.57
CA VAL A 337 -2.32 -15.41 -14.73
C VAL A 337 -2.85 -14.84 -13.41
N ASN A 338 -2.56 -15.51 -12.29
CA ASN A 338 -3.05 -15.12 -10.95
C ASN A 338 -2.06 -14.25 -10.18
N ARG A 339 -0.77 -14.26 -10.54
CA ARG A 339 0.26 -13.42 -9.88
C ARG A 339 -0.11 -11.93 -9.81
N PRO A 340 -0.63 -11.28 -10.86
CA PRO A 340 -1.03 -9.88 -10.81
C PRO A 340 -2.24 -9.61 -9.91
N LYS A 341 -3.00 -10.65 -9.52
CA LYS A 341 -4.15 -10.54 -8.61
C LYS A 341 -3.70 -10.53 -7.13
N ASN A 342 -2.42 -10.72 -6.85
CA ASN A 342 -1.86 -10.73 -5.49
C ASN A 342 -1.19 -9.39 -5.16
N ARG A 343 -1.64 -8.72 -4.09
CA ARG A 343 -1.03 -7.47 -3.60
C ARG A 343 0.39 -7.68 -3.08
N PHE A 344 0.70 -8.87 -2.55
CA PHE A 344 2.00 -9.22 -2.02
C PHE A 344 2.42 -10.61 -2.51
N THR A 345 3.66 -10.73 -2.98
CA THR A 345 4.22 -11.99 -3.50
C THR A 345 4.42 -13.05 -2.42
N ASN A 346 4.50 -12.64 -1.16
CA ASN A 346 4.72 -13.53 -0.01
C ASN A 346 3.46 -13.78 0.83
N ILE A 347 2.29 -13.27 0.42
CA ILE A 347 1.00 -13.47 1.08
C ILE A 347 0.04 -14.12 0.08
N LEU A 348 0.14 -15.44 -0.02
CA LEU A 348 -0.62 -16.24 -0.96
C LEU A 348 -1.65 -17.11 -0.21
N PRO A 349 -2.85 -17.32 -0.77
CA PRO A 349 -3.86 -18.19 -0.17
C PRO A 349 -3.45 -19.67 -0.31
N TYR A 350 -3.65 -20.45 0.74
CA TYR A 350 -3.47 -21.91 0.65
C TYR A 350 -4.55 -22.55 -0.22
N ASP A 351 -4.17 -23.52 -1.05
CA ASP A 351 -5.06 -24.13 -2.04
C ASP A 351 -6.28 -24.83 -1.41
N HIS A 352 -6.12 -25.42 -0.22
CA HIS A 352 -7.16 -26.22 0.42
C HIS A 352 -8.29 -25.38 1.04
N SER A 353 -8.00 -24.13 1.43
CA SER A 353 -8.91 -23.23 2.12
C SER A 353 -9.28 -22.00 1.28
N ARG A 354 -8.69 -21.83 0.09
CA ARG A 354 -8.94 -20.67 -0.77
C ARG A 354 -10.40 -20.58 -1.22
N ILE A 355 -10.88 -19.36 -1.40
CA ILE A 355 -12.16 -19.12 -2.05
C ILE A 355 -12.03 -19.40 -3.55
N LYS A 356 -13.04 -20.04 -4.12
CA LYS A 356 -13.16 -20.32 -5.54
C LYS A 356 -14.37 -19.57 -6.07
N LEU A 357 -14.14 -18.64 -6.98
CA LEU A 357 -15.21 -17.98 -7.72
C LEU A 357 -15.77 -18.95 -8.76
N MET A 358 -17.01 -18.73 -9.19
CA MET A 358 -17.56 -19.48 -10.32
C MET A 358 -16.69 -19.20 -11.56
N PRO A 359 -16.11 -20.24 -12.19
CA PRO A 359 -15.29 -20.06 -13.37
C PRO A 359 -16.16 -19.58 -14.53
N THR A 360 -15.61 -18.69 -15.36
CA THR A 360 -16.20 -18.33 -16.65
C THR A 360 -15.63 -19.26 -17.71
N ASP A 361 -16.48 -19.75 -18.62
CA ASP A 361 -16.06 -20.65 -19.69
C ASP A 361 -14.89 -20.01 -20.48
N ASP A 362 -13.83 -20.78 -20.72
CA ASP A 362 -12.68 -20.47 -21.59
C ASP A 362 -11.48 -19.67 -21.03
N GLU A 363 -11.45 -19.25 -19.75
CA GLU A 363 -10.30 -18.51 -19.19
C GLU A 363 -9.74 -19.10 -17.87
N GLU A 364 -8.44 -19.45 -17.88
CA GLU A 364 -7.71 -19.95 -16.70
C GLU A 364 -7.51 -18.83 -15.66
N GLY A 365 -7.73 -19.13 -14.38
CA GLY A 365 -7.56 -18.17 -13.27
C GLY A 365 -8.77 -17.28 -12.98
N THR A 366 -9.91 -17.52 -13.63
CA THR A 366 -11.18 -16.83 -13.34
C THR A 366 -11.79 -17.23 -12.00
N ASP A 367 -11.51 -18.46 -11.53
CA ASP A 367 -11.91 -18.95 -10.21
C ASP A 367 -11.09 -18.33 -9.05
N TYR A 368 -10.04 -17.58 -9.37
CA TYR A 368 -9.05 -17.15 -8.39
C TYR A 368 -9.34 -15.77 -7.79
N ILE A 369 -9.30 -15.72 -6.46
CA ILE A 369 -9.19 -14.51 -5.65
C ILE A 369 -8.27 -14.81 -4.45
N ASN A 370 -7.47 -13.83 -4.01
CA ASN A 370 -6.61 -13.97 -2.82
C ASN A 370 -7.43 -13.90 -1.53
N ALA A 371 -8.15 -14.97 -1.22
CA ALA A 371 -8.97 -15.10 -0.03
C ALA A 371 -8.99 -16.55 0.47
N ASN A 372 -9.16 -16.74 1.78
CA ASN A 372 -9.33 -18.05 2.42
C ASN A 372 -10.54 -18.02 3.35
N TYR A 373 -11.22 -19.16 3.50
CA TYR A 373 -12.09 -19.35 4.65
C TYR A 373 -11.26 -19.49 5.92
N ILE A 374 -11.78 -18.94 7.01
CA ILE A 374 -11.30 -19.23 8.36
C ILE A 374 -12.47 -19.91 9.11
N PRO A 375 -12.29 -21.16 9.58
CA PRO A 375 -13.32 -21.91 10.27
C PRO A 375 -13.53 -21.42 11.70
N GLU A 376 -14.65 -21.82 12.30
CA GLU A 376 -14.90 -21.65 13.73
C GLU A 376 -14.06 -22.63 14.57
N PHE A 377 -13.43 -22.15 15.64
CA PHE A 377 -12.46 -22.90 16.47
C PHE A 377 -13.10 -23.72 17.59
N SER A 378 -14.18 -24.47 17.30
CA SER A 378 -14.76 -25.40 18.27
C SER A 378 -14.22 -26.81 18.07
N GLU A 379 -13.28 -27.21 18.93
CA GLU A 379 -12.75 -28.58 19.00
C GLU A 379 -13.86 -29.64 19.23
N ALA A 380 -14.95 -29.25 19.90
CA ALA A 380 -16.08 -30.11 20.21
C ALA A 380 -16.99 -30.41 18.99
N LEU A 381 -17.08 -29.49 18.01
CA LEU A 381 -17.96 -29.63 16.84
C LEU A 381 -17.35 -30.49 15.72
N ARG A 382 -16.02 -30.56 15.65
CA ARG A 382 -15.32 -31.33 14.60
C ARG A 382 -15.49 -32.85 14.73
N LEU A 383 -15.91 -33.33 15.91
CA LEU A 383 -16.06 -34.77 16.21
C LEU A 383 -17.50 -35.28 16.22
N LEU A 384 -18.53 -34.41 16.21
CA LEU A 384 -19.89 -34.84 16.55
C LEU A 384 -20.94 -34.72 15.44
N ASN A 385 -20.67 -34.12 14.26
CA ASN A 385 -21.62 -34.04 13.13
C ASN A 385 -23.06 -33.68 13.56
N PHE A 386 -23.21 -32.85 14.60
CA PHE A 386 -24.50 -32.47 15.15
C PHE A 386 -24.83 -31.09 14.61
N GLU A 387 -25.92 -30.99 13.83
CA GLU A 387 -26.59 -29.71 13.60
C GLU A 387 -27.00 -29.16 14.96
N LEU A 388 -26.26 -28.17 15.46
CA LEU A 388 -26.64 -27.40 16.63
C LEU A 388 -27.31 -26.11 16.14
N ASP A 389 -28.59 -25.97 16.45
CA ASP A 389 -29.31 -24.71 16.36
C ASP A 389 -28.52 -23.62 17.10
N GLY A 390 -28.05 -22.61 16.36
CA GLY A 390 -27.53 -21.36 16.94
C GLY A 390 -26.00 -21.14 16.94
N TYR A 391 -25.20 -21.92 16.19
CA TYR A 391 -23.80 -21.57 15.89
C TYR A 391 -23.61 -21.14 14.44
N ASN A 392 -22.76 -20.12 14.24
CA ASN A 392 -22.36 -19.66 12.90
C ASN A 392 -21.57 -20.77 12.19
N SER A 393 -21.79 -20.89 10.89
CA SER A 393 -21.26 -21.93 10.00
C SER A 393 -19.76 -22.24 10.21
N PRO A 394 -19.27 -23.48 9.96
CA PRO A 394 -17.84 -23.85 9.94
C PRO A 394 -16.98 -23.05 8.93
N ARG A 395 -17.56 -22.06 8.26
CA ARG A 395 -16.94 -21.08 7.36
C ARG A 395 -17.44 -19.67 7.68
N GLU A 396 -17.36 -19.29 8.95
CA GLU A 396 -17.88 -18.01 9.45
C GLU A 396 -17.19 -16.80 8.81
N PHE A 397 -15.90 -16.90 8.52
CA PHE A 397 -15.15 -15.79 7.93
C PHE A 397 -14.57 -16.12 6.58
N ILE A 398 -14.54 -15.10 5.72
CA ILE A 398 -13.71 -15.06 4.52
C ILE A 398 -12.69 -13.95 4.71
N VAL A 399 -11.41 -14.32 4.80
CA VAL A 399 -10.33 -13.34 4.92
C VAL A 399 -9.68 -13.13 3.57
N THR A 400 -9.61 -11.87 3.15
CA THR A 400 -9.05 -11.49 1.84
C THR A 400 -8.06 -10.32 1.98
N GLN A 401 -7.23 -10.13 0.96
CA GLN A 401 -6.42 -8.91 0.83
C GLN A 401 -7.30 -7.68 0.58
N GLY A 402 -6.79 -6.49 0.86
CA GLY A 402 -7.42 -5.25 0.37
C GLY A 402 -7.45 -5.26 -1.15
N PRO A 403 -8.63 -5.16 -1.80
CA PRO A 403 -8.75 -5.24 -3.25
C PRO A 403 -7.76 -4.31 -3.96
N LEU A 404 -7.21 -4.78 -5.08
CA LEU A 404 -6.51 -3.95 -6.05
C LEU A 404 -7.56 -3.33 -6.99
N HIS A 405 -7.21 -2.24 -7.67
CA HIS A 405 -8.06 -1.71 -8.74
C HIS A 405 -8.43 -2.79 -9.77
N SER A 406 -7.49 -3.69 -10.09
CA SER A 406 -7.69 -4.81 -11.03
C SER A 406 -8.51 -5.99 -10.46
N THR A 407 -8.79 -6.03 -9.16
CA THR A 407 -9.48 -7.17 -8.51
C THR A 407 -10.74 -6.77 -7.76
N ARG A 408 -11.22 -5.53 -7.93
CA ARG A 408 -12.46 -5.04 -7.29
C ARG A 408 -13.71 -5.76 -7.80
N ASP A 409 -13.72 -6.13 -9.08
CA ASP A 409 -14.80 -6.91 -9.70
C ASP A 409 -14.83 -8.34 -9.13
N ASP A 410 -13.67 -8.99 -9.04
CA ASP A 410 -13.51 -10.30 -8.39
C ASP A 410 -13.95 -10.25 -6.91
N PHE A 411 -13.67 -9.14 -6.20
CA PHE A 411 -14.07 -8.94 -4.81
C PHE A 411 -15.59 -8.87 -4.65
N TRP A 412 -16.29 -8.04 -5.44
CA TRP A 412 -17.75 -7.98 -5.35
C TRP A 412 -18.40 -9.27 -5.83
N ARG A 413 -17.83 -9.94 -6.84
CA ARG A 413 -18.26 -11.28 -7.25
C ARG A 413 -18.17 -12.29 -6.09
N MET A 414 -17.06 -12.27 -5.35
CA MET A 414 -16.90 -13.06 -4.13
C MET A 414 -18.00 -12.75 -3.10
N VAL A 415 -18.22 -11.48 -2.78
CA VAL A 415 -19.24 -11.06 -1.80
C VAL A 415 -20.63 -11.58 -2.19
N TRP A 416 -20.97 -11.49 -3.48
CA TRP A 416 -22.25 -11.95 -4.02
C TRP A 416 -22.41 -13.48 -4.00
N GLU A 417 -21.43 -14.21 -4.56
CA GLU A 417 -21.46 -15.67 -4.69
C GLU A 417 -21.43 -16.36 -3.33
N GLN A 418 -20.70 -15.79 -2.38
CA GLN A 418 -20.63 -16.28 -1.00
C GLN A 418 -21.83 -15.85 -0.15
N ASN A 419 -22.76 -15.07 -0.73
CA ASN A 419 -23.94 -14.54 -0.06
C ASN A 419 -23.59 -13.80 1.24
N SER A 420 -22.45 -13.11 1.25
CA SER A 420 -21.98 -12.36 2.42
C SER A 420 -22.81 -11.10 2.61
N ARG A 421 -23.18 -10.83 3.87
CA ARG A 421 -23.97 -9.65 4.27
C ARG A 421 -23.17 -8.61 5.04
N ALA A 422 -21.90 -8.90 5.29
CA ALA A 422 -21.03 -8.05 6.08
C ALA A 422 -19.60 -8.05 5.54
N VAL A 423 -19.02 -6.85 5.42
CA VAL A 423 -17.63 -6.62 5.09
C VAL A 423 -16.98 -5.83 6.23
N VAL A 424 -15.91 -6.33 6.81
CA VAL A 424 -15.11 -5.66 7.84
C VAL A 424 -13.78 -5.21 7.23
N MET A 425 -13.59 -3.90 7.13
CA MET A 425 -12.40 -3.25 6.58
C MET A 425 -11.56 -2.64 7.71
N LEU A 426 -10.34 -3.14 7.90
CA LEU A 426 -9.47 -2.76 9.02
C LEU A 426 -8.26 -1.92 8.57
N THR A 427 -8.41 -1.16 7.49
CA THR A 427 -7.34 -0.31 6.94
C THR A 427 -7.92 0.93 6.30
N ARG A 428 -7.20 2.04 6.32
CA ARG A 428 -7.49 3.13 5.39
C ARG A 428 -6.99 2.74 3.99
N CYS A 429 -7.58 3.30 2.93
CA CYS A 429 -7.10 3.06 1.56
C CYS A 429 -5.65 3.50 1.39
N ILE A 430 -5.27 4.62 2.03
CA ILE A 430 -3.91 5.14 2.03
C ILE A 430 -3.43 5.33 3.46
N GLU A 431 -2.24 4.80 3.76
CA GLU A 431 -1.57 4.93 5.06
C GLU A 431 -0.11 5.32 4.82
N LYS A 432 0.32 6.45 5.40
CA LYS A 432 1.66 7.06 5.17
C LYS A 432 2.02 7.21 3.69
N GLY A 433 1.06 7.64 2.87
CA GLY A 433 1.24 7.81 1.43
C GLY A 433 1.43 6.51 0.65
N ARG A 434 1.19 5.34 1.27
CA ARG A 434 1.19 4.04 0.59
C ARG A 434 -0.24 3.55 0.45
N GLU A 435 -0.62 3.14 -0.74
CA GLU A 435 -1.88 2.46 -0.98
C GLU A 435 -1.87 1.10 -0.25
N LYS A 436 -2.87 0.91 0.60
CA LYS A 436 -3.11 -0.33 1.36
C LYS A 436 -4.28 -1.12 0.79
N CYS A 437 -5.25 -0.42 0.20
CA CYS A 437 -6.48 -0.95 -0.36
C CYS A 437 -7.00 0.04 -1.42
N ASP A 438 -7.45 -0.44 -2.57
CA ASP A 438 -8.19 0.38 -3.53
C ASP A 438 -9.54 0.81 -2.94
N HIS A 439 -10.09 1.92 -3.42
CA HIS A 439 -11.43 2.36 -3.03
C HIS A 439 -12.47 1.60 -3.87
N TYR A 440 -12.86 0.43 -3.37
CA TYR A 440 -13.70 -0.52 -4.13
C TYR A 440 -15.21 -0.31 -3.95
N TRP A 441 -15.66 0.80 -3.35
CA TRP A 441 -17.08 1.11 -3.16
C TRP A 441 -17.44 2.49 -3.77
N PRO A 442 -18.73 2.82 -3.93
CA PRO A 442 -19.16 4.12 -4.47
C PRO A 442 -18.75 5.30 -3.56
N PHE A 443 -18.38 6.43 -4.17
CA PHE A 443 -18.10 7.69 -3.44
C PHE A 443 -19.37 8.44 -3.01
N ASP A 444 -20.49 8.16 -3.65
CA ASP A 444 -21.77 8.81 -3.43
C ASP A 444 -22.92 7.79 -3.64
N MET A 445 -24.16 8.27 -3.61
CA MET A 445 -25.35 7.43 -3.80
C MET A 445 -25.59 7.02 -5.26
N GLN A 446 -24.70 7.38 -6.20
CA GLN A 446 -24.84 6.93 -7.58
C GLN A 446 -24.47 5.45 -7.71
N PRO A 447 -25.23 4.68 -8.51
CA PRO A 447 -24.89 3.28 -8.77
C PRO A 447 -23.55 3.13 -9.48
N VAL A 448 -22.68 2.26 -8.96
CA VAL A 448 -21.42 1.86 -9.60
C VAL A 448 -21.46 0.38 -9.93
N TYR A 449 -20.95 0.02 -11.11
CA TYR A 449 -20.87 -1.37 -11.55
C TYR A 449 -19.44 -1.90 -11.42
N TYR A 450 -19.33 -3.08 -10.82
CA TYR A 450 -18.11 -3.87 -10.69
C TYR A 450 -18.36 -5.23 -11.37
N GLY A 451 -17.91 -5.38 -12.62
CA GLY A 451 -18.37 -6.45 -13.49
C GLY A 451 -19.89 -6.41 -13.71
N ASP A 452 -20.59 -7.49 -13.38
CA ASP A 452 -22.05 -7.62 -13.49
C ASP A 452 -22.80 -7.29 -12.19
N ILE A 453 -22.10 -6.79 -11.17
CA ILE A 453 -22.67 -6.44 -9.87
C ILE A 453 -22.79 -4.93 -9.75
N GLN A 454 -24.00 -4.46 -9.47
CA GLN A 454 -24.29 -3.07 -9.16
C GLN A 454 -24.22 -2.86 -7.64
N VAL A 455 -23.52 -1.82 -7.21
CA VAL A 455 -23.41 -1.43 -5.80
C VAL A 455 -23.85 0.03 -5.66
N ILE A 456 -24.76 0.27 -4.71
CA ILE A 456 -25.33 1.59 -4.41
C ILE A 456 -25.16 1.85 -2.92
N LEU A 457 -24.58 3.00 -2.56
CA LEU A 457 -24.57 3.48 -1.17
C LEU A 457 -25.98 3.93 -0.77
N LEU A 458 -26.55 3.28 0.25
CA LEU A 458 -27.85 3.63 0.81
C LEU A 458 -27.71 4.65 1.95
N ASN A 459 -26.83 4.35 2.90
CA ASN A 459 -26.61 5.15 4.10
C ASN A 459 -25.17 5.01 4.59
N GLU A 460 -24.67 6.03 5.27
CA GLU A 460 -23.39 6.04 5.95
C GLU A 460 -23.51 6.67 7.34
N SER A 461 -23.11 5.91 8.36
CA SER A 461 -23.04 6.35 9.75
C SER A 461 -21.58 6.49 10.16
N GLN A 462 -21.12 7.72 10.35
CA GLN A 462 -19.75 8.01 10.76
C GLN A 462 -19.64 8.06 12.30
N TYR A 463 -18.74 7.24 12.84
CA TYR A 463 -18.33 7.27 14.25
C TYR A 463 -16.88 7.77 14.33
N HIS A 464 -16.42 8.08 15.55
CA HIS A 464 -15.07 8.63 15.74
C HIS A 464 -13.96 7.69 15.25
N HIS A 465 -14.11 6.37 15.42
CA HIS A 465 -13.06 5.38 15.13
C HIS A 465 -13.36 4.48 13.93
N TRP A 466 -14.58 4.50 13.43
CA TRP A 466 -15.04 3.68 12.32
C TRP A 466 -16.23 4.32 11.59
N THR A 467 -16.48 3.88 10.38
CA THR A 467 -17.67 4.23 9.59
C THR A 467 -18.46 2.95 9.32
N ILE A 468 -19.79 3.04 9.32
CA ILE A 468 -20.67 1.95 8.91
C ILE A 468 -21.47 2.40 7.69
N SER A 469 -21.28 1.75 6.56
CA SER A 469 -21.99 2.06 5.32
C SER A 469 -22.89 0.88 4.95
N GLU A 470 -24.10 1.16 4.47
CA GLU A 470 -25.02 0.12 3.96
C GLU A 470 -25.11 0.21 2.45
N PHE A 471 -24.85 -0.92 1.78
CA PHE A 471 -24.87 -1.01 0.33
C PHE A 471 -26.03 -1.86 -0.14
N LYS A 472 -26.78 -1.37 -1.13
CA LYS A 472 -27.62 -2.24 -1.96
C LYS A 472 -26.74 -2.83 -3.05
N VAL A 473 -26.54 -4.14 -2.98
CA VAL A 473 -25.81 -4.92 -3.96
C VAL A 473 -26.83 -5.68 -4.80
N SER A 474 -26.76 -5.51 -6.12
CA SER A 474 -27.71 -6.14 -7.05
C SER A 474 -26.99 -6.85 -8.18
N ARG A 475 -27.53 -7.99 -8.58
CA ARG A 475 -27.11 -8.74 -9.77
C ARG A 475 -28.37 -9.29 -10.43
N ASN A 476 -28.58 -8.94 -11.70
CA ASN A 476 -29.84 -9.19 -12.41
C ASN A 476 -31.04 -8.61 -11.63
N GLU A 477 -32.09 -9.38 -11.42
CA GLU A 477 -33.29 -8.97 -10.68
C GLU A 477 -33.20 -9.14 -9.16
N GLN A 478 -32.10 -9.72 -8.66
CA GLN A 478 -31.91 -9.94 -7.22
C GLN A 478 -31.14 -8.78 -6.60
N SER A 479 -31.56 -8.36 -5.40
CA SER A 479 -30.82 -7.38 -4.60
C SER A 479 -30.71 -7.79 -3.14
N ARG A 480 -29.67 -7.31 -2.47
CA ARG A 480 -29.26 -7.67 -1.11
C ARG A 480 -28.63 -6.46 -0.44
N VAL A 481 -28.89 -6.27 0.86
CA VAL A 481 -28.16 -5.30 1.68
C VAL A 481 -26.87 -5.94 2.20
N VAL A 482 -25.77 -5.23 2.05
CA VAL A 482 -24.45 -5.58 2.60
C VAL A 482 -23.99 -4.43 3.49
N ARG A 483 -23.68 -4.73 4.76
CA ARG A 483 -23.11 -3.75 5.70
C ARG A 483 -21.59 -3.75 5.60
N HIS A 484 -21.01 -2.56 5.54
CA HIS A 484 -19.57 -2.36 5.51
C HIS A 484 -19.13 -1.64 6.78
N PHE A 485 -18.26 -2.29 7.54
CA PHE A 485 -17.72 -1.79 8.80
C PHE A 485 -16.26 -1.39 8.58
N HIS A 486 -16.00 -0.09 8.46
CA HIS A 486 -14.68 0.44 8.17
C HIS A 486 -14.02 0.99 9.43
N PHE A 487 -13.09 0.26 10.02
CA PHE A 487 -12.26 0.77 11.13
C PHE A 487 -11.17 1.71 10.59
N THR A 488 -11.30 3.00 10.86
CA THR A 488 -10.52 4.07 10.22
C THR A 488 -9.31 4.53 11.03
N THR A 489 -9.22 4.14 12.30
CA THR A 489 -8.22 4.64 13.26
C THR A 489 -7.16 3.62 13.68
N TRP A 490 -7.05 2.48 12.99
CA TRP A 490 -5.95 1.54 13.25
C TRP A 490 -4.62 2.19 12.85
N PRO A 491 -3.66 2.36 13.77
CA PRO A 491 -2.42 3.04 13.46
C PRO A 491 -1.54 2.25 12.47
N ASP A 492 -0.73 2.99 11.72
CA ASP A 492 0.12 2.41 10.67
C ASP A 492 1.31 1.61 11.25
N PHE A 493 1.73 1.93 12.48
CA PHE A 493 2.64 1.12 13.31
C PHE A 493 1.94 0.85 14.65
N GLY A 494 1.94 -0.40 15.09
CA GLY A 494 1.34 -0.80 16.35
C GLY A 494 -0.12 -1.25 16.23
N VAL A 495 -0.84 -1.05 17.33
CA VAL A 495 -2.20 -1.54 17.56
C VAL A 495 -3.08 -0.41 18.11
N PRO A 496 -4.42 -0.50 18.03
CA PRO A 496 -5.29 0.55 18.55
C PRO A 496 -5.05 0.78 20.05
N GLU A 497 -4.83 2.03 20.42
CA GLU A 497 -4.69 2.45 21.81
C GLU A 497 -5.72 3.54 22.14
N PRO A 498 -6.50 3.39 23.21
CA PRO A 498 -6.48 2.26 24.15
C PRO A 498 -7.24 1.02 23.59
N PRO A 499 -6.95 -0.22 24.05
CA PRO A 499 -7.46 -1.48 23.48
C PRO A 499 -9.00 -1.60 23.47
N GLN A 500 -9.67 -0.85 24.35
CA GLN A 500 -11.12 -0.69 24.43
C GLN A 500 -11.74 -0.32 23.08
N ILE A 501 -11.04 0.47 22.26
CA ILE A 501 -11.57 0.91 20.96
C ILE A 501 -11.83 -0.30 20.07
N LEU A 502 -10.90 -1.26 20.03
CA LEU A 502 -11.03 -2.46 19.21
C LEU A 502 -12.11 -3.39 19.76
N VAL A 503 -12.18 -3.55 21.09
CA VAL A 503 -13.26 -4.32 21.75
C VAL A 503 -14.64 -3.77 21.40
N LYS A 504 -14.81 -2.44 21.48
CA LYS A 504 -16.09 -1.78 21.14
C LYS A 504 -16.45 -2.01 19.68
N PHE A 505 -15.49 -1.86 18.76
CA PHE A 505 -15.73 -2.13 17.36
C PHE A 505 -16.18 -3.57 17.09
N VAL A 506 -15.50 -4.58 17.69
CA VAL A 506 -15.88 -5.99 17.57
C VAL A 506 -17.32 -6.23 18.07
N ARG A 507 -17.67 -5.67 19.23
CA ARG A 507 -19.04 -5.76 19.77
C ARG A 507 -20.06 -5.09 18.84
N THR A 508 -19.76 -3.90 18.33
CA THR A 508 -20.63 -3.19 17.38
C THR A 508 -20.85 -3.99 16.10
N VAL A 509 -19.79 -4.62 15.54
CA VAL A 509 -19.93 -5.49 14.37
C VAL A 509 -20.87 -6.64 14.67
N ARG A 510 -20.69 -7.32 15.81
CA ARG A 510 -21.54 -8.46 16.20
C ARG A 510 -22.98 -8.08 16.50
N GLU A 511 -23.20 -6.99 17.20
CA GLU A 511 -24.54 -6.45 17.46
C GLU A 511 -25.30 -6.11 16.16
N ARG A 512 -24.60 -5.58 15.15
CA ARG A 512 -25.20 -5.17 13.87
C ARG A 512 -25.37 -6.32 12.87
N ILE A 513 -24.59 -7.38 12.99
CA ILE A 513 -24.73 -8.60 12.16
C ILE A 513 -25.77 -9.55 12.77
N GLY A 514 -25.83 -9.65 14.10
CA GLY A 514 -26.67 -10.61 14.80
C GLY A 514 -26.25 -12.05 14.54
N ASN A 515 -27.22 -12.96 14.49
CA ASN A 515 -27.01 -14.40 14.28
C ASN A 515 -27.07 -14.80 12.80
N ASP A 516 -26.65 -13.92 11.89
CA ASP A 516 -26.63 -14.23 10.47
C ASP A 516 -25.57 -15.33 10.18
N PRO A 517 -25.95 -16.52 9.69
CA PRO A 517 -25.00 -17.62 9.46
C PRO A 517 -24.16 -17.42 8.19
N LYS A 518 -24.37 -16.34 7.43
CA LYS A 518 -23.60 -16.05 6.22
C LYS A 518 -22.17 -15.61 6.54
N PRO A 519 -21.18 -15.92 5.67
CA PRO A 519 -19.80 -15.58 5.93
C PRO A 519 -19.57 -14.06 6.01
N ILE A 520 -18.75 -13.64 6.96
CA ILE A 520 -18.30 -12.26 7.11
C ILE A 520 -16.99 -12.09 6.34
N VAL A 521 -16.97 -11.17 5.37
CA VAL A 521 -15.73 -10.85 4.64
C VAL A 521 -14.90 -9.91 5.51
N VAL A 522 -13.65 -10.27 5.80
CA VAL A 522 -12.74 -9.46 6.61
C VAL A 522 -11.49 -9.17 5.80
N HIS A 523 -11.07 -7.91 5.73
CA HIS A 523 -9.81 -7.55 5.08
C HIS A 523 -9.10 -6.39 5.77
N CYS A 524 -7.82 -6.26 5.43
CA CYS A 524 -7.02 -5.08 5.73
C CYS A 524 -6.24 -4.74 4.46
N SER A 525 -4.90 -4.70 4.54
CA SER A 525 -4.04 -4.60 3.34
C SER A 525 -3.65 -5.97 2.80
N ALA A 526 -2.90 -6.75 3.57
CA ALA A 526 -2.51 -8.12 3.20
C ALA A 526 -3.59 -9.17 3.55
N GLY A 527 -4.55 -8.82 4.38
CA GLY A 527 -5.55 -9.77 4.88
C GLY A 527 -4.96 -10.79 5.85
N VAL A 528 -4.02 -10.41 6.72
CA VAL A 528 -3.38 -11.36 7.66
C VAL A 528 -3.24 -10.78 9.08
N GLY A 529 -2.60 -9.61 9.22
CA GLY A 529 -2.28 -9.00 10.52
C GLY A 529 -3.52 -8.51 11.26
N ARG A 530 -4.01 -7.32 10.90
CA ARG A 530 -5.20 -6.71 11.52
C ARG A 530 -6.44 -7.60 11.40
N SER A 531 -6.62 -8.23 10.24
CA SER A 531 -7.70 -9.20 10.01
C SER A 531 -7.64 -10.38 10.98
N GLY A 532 -6.44 -10.92 11.23
CA GLY A 532 -6.27 -11.98 12.20
C GLY A 532 -6.51 -11.53 13.63
N THR A 533 -6.04 -10.33 13.99
CA THR A 533 -6.30 -9.75 15.32
C THR A 533 -7.79 -9.56 15.58
N PHE A 534 -8.54 -9.04 14.59
CA PHE A 534 -9.99 -8.88 14.69
C PHE A 534 -10.70 -10.22 14.89
N ILE A 535 -10.42 -11.21 14.03
CA ILE A 535 -11.08 -12.52 14.09
C ILE A 535 -10.74 -13.26 15.38
N ALA A 536 -9.47 -13.22 15.81
CA ALA A 536 -9.06 -13.86 17.06
C ALA A 536 -9.75 -13.21 18.27
N LEU A 537 -9.81 -11.87 18.32
CA LEU A 537 -10.49 -11.17 19.42
C LEU A 537 -12.00 -11.43 19.42
N ASP A 538 -12.61 -11.41 18.25
CA ASP A 538 -14.02 -11.74 18.07
C ASP A 538 -14.35 -13.15 18.57
N HIS A 539 -13.57 -14.14 18.14
CA HIS A 539 -13.70 -15.51 18.62
C HIS A 539 -13.53 -15.60 20.14
N VAL A 540 -12.49 -14.97 20.68
CA VAL A 540 -12.19 -14.95 22.12
C VAL A 540 -13.36 -14.38 22.92
N ILE A 541 -13.91 -13.23 22.52
CA ILE A 541 -15.02 -12.58 23.23
C ILE A 541 -16.27 -13.46 23.22
N GLN A 542 -16.56 -14.16 22.12
CA GLN A 542 -17.68 -15.11 22.06
C GLN A 542 -17.40 -16.37 22.91
N HIS A 543 -16.17 -16.88 22.87
CA HIS A 543 -15.76 -18.11 23.56
C HIS A 543 -15.89 -17.99 25.08
N ILE A 544 -15.45 -16.87 25.67
CA ILE A 544 -15.48 -16.64 27.12
C ILE A 544 -16.90 -16.47 27.69
N GLN A 545 -17.91 -16.25 26.84
CA GLN A 545 -19.30 -16.21 27.30
C GLN A 545 -19.84 -17.60 27.66
N LYS A 546 -19.22 -18.66 27.13
CA LYS A 546 -19.70 -20.05 27.24
C LYS A 546 -18.72 -20.96 27.96
N ASN A 547 -17.44 -20.58 28.05
CA ASN A 547 -16.37 -21.40 28.62
C ASN A 547 -15.62 -20.62 29.72
N ASP A 548 -15.03 -21.35 30.66
CA ASP A 548 -14.25 -20.80 31.78
C ASP A 548 -12.73 -20.73 31.49
N TYR A 549 -12.34 -20.94 30.24
CA TYR A 549 -10.97 -20.83 29.75
C TYR A 549 -10.94 -20.10 28.39
N VAL A 550 -9.73 -19.80 27.92
CA VAL A 550 -9.45 -19.25 26.60
C VAL A 550 -8.15 -19.85 26.06
N ASP A 551 -8.04 -20.06 24.76
CA ASP A 551 -6.80 -20.52 24.11
C ASP A 551 -6.43 -19.60 22.92
N ILE A 552 -5.81 -18.46 23.22
CA ILE A 552 -5.42 -17.48 22.20
C ILE A 552 -4.34 -18.08 21.28
N PHE A 553 -3.38 -18.82 21.85
CA PHE A 553 -2.33 -19.49 21.10
C PHE A 553 -2.91 -20.49 20.09
N GLY A 554 -3.79 -21.40 20.56
CA GLY A 554 -4.45 -22.39 19.72
C GLY A 554 -5.34 -21.76 18.65
N THR A 555 -6.04 -20.66 18.99
CA THR A 555 -6.83 -19.89 18.01
C THR A 555 -5.94 -19.40 16.87
N VAL A 556 -4.81 -18.73 17.17
CA VAL A 556 -3.90 -18.23 16.12
C VAL A 556 -3.21 -19.37 15.37
N TYR A 557 -2.86 -20.45 16.07
CA TYR A 557 -2.30 -21.67 15.47
C TYR A 557 -3.22 -22.24 14.39
N GLU A 558 -4.51 -22.41 14.70
CA GLU A 558 -5.50 -22.91 13.75
C GLU A 558 -5.75 -21.92 12.61
N MET A 559 -5.80 -20.61 12.88
CA MET A 559 -5.89 -19.59 11.81
C MET A 559 -4.72 -19.67 10.83
N ARG A 560 -3.50 -19.92 11.32
CA ARG A 560 -2.30 -20.03 10.47
C ARG A 560 -2.24 -21.29 9.62
N LYS A 561 -3.03 -22.32 9.95
CA LYS A 561 -3.19 -23.50 9.07
C LYS A 561 -4.04 -23.18 7.85
N GLU A 562 -4.97 -22.24 7.99
CA GLU A 562 -5.97 -21.90 6.99
C GLU A 562 -5.55 -20.70 6.12
N ARG A 563 -4.80 -19.74 6.67
CA ARG A 563 -4.19 -18.64 5.91
C ARG A 563 -2.84 -18.25 6.47
N VAL A 564 -1.88 -17.96 5.59
CA VAL A 564 -0.51 -17.61 5.98
C VAL A 564 -0.49 -16.36 6.88
N TRP A 565 0.37 -16.36 7.91
CA TRP A 565 0.68 -15.18 8.75
C TRP A 565 -0.49 -14.53 9.50
N MET A 566 -1.64 -15.21 9.67
CA MET A 566 -2.72 -14.68 10.51
C MET A 566 -2.19 -14.28 11.89
N VAL A 567 -2.54 -13.05 12.32
CA VAL A 567 -1.86 -12.29 13.39
C VAL A 567 -0.36 -12.15 13.07
N GLN A 568 0.05 -11.04 12.47
CA GLN A 568 1.32 -10.97 11.73
C GLN A 568 2.52 -10.64 12.61
N ASN A 569 2.32 -9.85 13.66
CA ASN A 569 3.40 -9.42 14.55
C ASN A 569 3.04 -9.60 16.03
N GLU A 570 4.07 -9.54 16.86
CA GLU A 570 3.97 -9.78 18.31
C GLU A 570 3.06 -8.75 19.00
N GLN A 571 3.14 -7.47 18.65
CA GLN A 571 2.28 -6.43 19.23
C GLN A 571 0.79 -6.71 18.97
N GLN A 572 0.44 -7.24 17.81
CA GLN A 572 -0.93 -7.70 17.50
C GLN A 572 -1.35 -8.89 18.36
N TYR A 573 -0.45 -9.83 18.62
CA TYR A 573 -0.71 -10.97 19.49
C TYR A 573 -0.94 -10.53 20.95
N ILE A 574 -0.09 -9.65 21.45
CA ILE A 574 -0.22 -9.04 22.79
C ILE A 574 -1.51 -8.22 22.90
N CYS A 575 -1.88 -7.48 21.85
CA CYS A 575 -3.11 -6.70 21.81
C CYS A 575 -4.38 -7.55 22.03
N ILE A 576 -4.44 -8.77 21.49
CA ILE A 576 -5.57 -9.68 21.74
C ILE A 576 -5.70 -9.97 23.24
N HIS A 577 -4.56 -10.23 23.92
CA HIS A 577 -4.53 -10.47 25.36
C HIS A 577 -4.92 -9.22 26.16
N GLN A 578 -4.44 -8.04 25.77
CA GLN A 578 -4.81 -6.77 26.39
C GLN A 578 -6.31 -6.47 26.26
N CYS A 579 -6.88 -6.72 25.08
CA CYS A 579 -8.30 -6.57 24.83
C CYS A 579 -9.12 -7.53 25.71
N LEU A 580 -8.73 -8.81 25.80
CA LEU A 580 -9.39 -9.76 26.69
C LEU A 580 -9.28 -9.35 28.17
N LEU A 581 -8.10 -8.93 28.62
CA LEU A 581 -7.92 -8.46 30.00
C LEU A 581 -8.86 -7.29 30.30
N CYS A 582 -8.99 -6.34 29.37
CA CYS A 582 -9.93 -5.23 29.49
C CYS A 582 -11.39 -5.69 29.63
N VAL A 583 -11.79 -6.69 28.85
CA VAL A 583 -13.15 -7.28 28.91
C VAL A 583 -13.39 -7.92 30.28
N LEU A 584 -12.44 -8.74 30.77
CA LEU A 584 -12.56 -9.44 32.04
C LEU A 584 -12.58 -8.48 33.25
N GLU A 585 -11.82 -7.37 33.17
CA GLU A 585 -11.81 -6.33 34.21
C GLU A 585 -13.01 -5.36 34.13
N LYS A 586 -13.92 -5.55 33.17
CA LYS A 586 -15.09 -4.68 32.91
C LYS A 586 -14.73 -3.21 32.69
N LYS A 587 -13.55 -2.92 32.16
CA LYS A 587 -13.05 -1.54 31.91
C LYS A 587 -13.58 -0.91 30.61
N GLU A 588 -14.66 -1.44 30.06
CA GLU A 588 -15.22 -1.01 28.77
C GLU A 588 -16.08 0.27 28.88
N GLU A 589 -16.66 0.54 30.05
CA GLU A 589 -17.64 1.61 30.28
C GLU A 589 -17.02 3.02 30.35
N VAL A 590 -15.69 3.17 30.35
CA VAL A 590 -15.01 4.44 30.64
C VAL A 590 -14.88 5.38 29.42
N LEU A 591 -15.21 4.92 28.21
CA LEU A 591 -15.12 5.73 26.98
C LEU A 591 -16.52 6.11 26.46
N GLU A 592 -17.03 7.30 26.80
CA GLU A 592 -18.15 7.90 26.06
C GLU A 592 -17.66 8.22 24.63
N LEU A 593 -18.01 7.37 23.66
CA LEU A 593 -17.85 7.69 22.25
C LEU A 593 -19.05 8.57 21.88
N GLY A 594 -18.78 9.79 21.43
CA GLY A 594 -19.79 10.79 21.09
C GLY A 594 -20.92 10.24 20.21
N ARG A 595 -22.13 10.77 20.40
CA ARG A 595 -23.32 10.40 19.64
C ARG A 595 -23.05 10.49 18.13
N PRO A 596 -23.62 9.60 17.30
CA PRO A 596 -23.48 9.66 15.85
C PRO A 596 -23.97 11.00 15.32
N GLU A 597 -23.18 11.65 14.47
CA GLU A 597 -23.65 12.73 13.60
C GLU A 597 -24.39 12.07 12.43
N ALA A 598 -25.67 11.75 12.64
CA ALA A 598 -26.52 11.20 11.59
C ALA A 598 -27.05 12.33 10.70
N HIS A 599 -26.76 12.27 9.40
CA HIS A 599 -27.67 12.80 8.39
C HIS A 599 -28.77 11.74 8.18
N ASP A 600 -29.71 11.69 9.12
CA ASP A 600 -30.89 10.85 9.02
C ASP A 600 -31.75 11.33 7.84
N ASN A 601 -31.66 10.63 6.70
CA ASN A 601 -32.70 10.72 5.69
C ASN A 601 -33.83 9.78 6.14
N GLN A 602 -34.83 10.36 6.80
CA GLN A 602 -36.10 9.68 7.06
C GLN A 602 -36.78 9.37 5.73
N GLY A 603 -36.61 8.15 5.25
CA GLY A 603 -37.31 7.69 4.07
C GLY A 603 -36.81 6.33 3.69
N TYR A 604 -37.23 5.31 4.42
CA TYR A 604 -37.59 3.97 3.94
C TYR A 604 -37.93 3.14 5.19
N ASP A 605 -39.14 3.31 5.71
CA ASP A 605 -39.79 2.27 6.49
C ASP A 605 -40.31 1.23 5.48
N ASP A 606 -39.68 0.06 5.45
CA ASP A 606 -40.14 -1.08 4.66
C ASP A 606 -41.40 -1.67 5.32
N ASP A 607 -42.55 -1.32 4.74
CA ASP A 607 -43.84 -1.95 5.01
C ASP A 607 -43.95 -3.23 4.17
N GLU A 608 -43.36 -4.34 4.64
CA GLU A 608 -43.68 -5.69 4.15
C GLU A 608 -44.32 -6.54 5.25
N GLY A 609 -45.57 -6.19 5.57
CA GLY A 609 -46.53 -7.09 6.21
C GLY A 609 -47.49 -7.67 5.17
N ILE A 610 -47.05 -8.61 4.33
CA ILE A 610 -47.99 -9.42 3.53
C ILE A 610 -48.50 -10.56 4.42
N ALA A 611 -49.73 -10.38 4.90
CA ALA A 611 -50.51 -11.39 5.57
C ALA A 611 -50.84 -12.55 4.61
N GLU A 612 -50.43 -13.77 4.99
CA GLU A 612 -51.11 -14.97 4.55
C GLU A 612 -52.51 -15.03 5.19
N SER A 613 -53.54 -14.89 4.38
CA SER A 613 -54.87 -15.42 4.66
C SER A 613 -55.52 -15.86 3.35
N GLY A 614 -55.94 -17.13 3.32
CA GLY A 614 -56.30 -17.86 2.11
C GLY A 614 -57.54 -17.38 1.36
N ILE A 615 -57.65 -17.90 0.13
CA ILE A 615 -58.70 -18.80 -0.37
C ILE A 615 -58.15 -19.52 -1.60
#